data_AF-A0A132U3I1-F1
#
_entry.id   AF-A0A132U3I1-F1
#
_cell.length_a   1.000
_cell.length_b   1.000
_cell.length_c   1.000
_cell.angle_alpha   90.00
_cell.angle_beta   90.00
_cell.angle_gamma   90.00
#
_symmetry.space_group_name_H-M   'P 1'
#
loop_
_entity.id
_entity.type
_entity.pdbx_description
1 polymer ?
#
loop_
_entity_poly.entity_id
_entity_poly.type
_entity_poly.pdbx_seq_one_letter_code
_entity_poly.pdbx_strand_id
1 'polypeptide(L)'
;MTETAMGFLGIMTSRGHGNPPIAEREFCSQLCRAAPLYNLQVIVFCPDGVAGDGRTVSGYAWENGEWKPARASAPDVLYNRCLHTGPQEKKAASSALAALSRSLPWSRGLPDKWRVYEILRQSRRAAGLLPETRLYKNTGELGTMLAERDAGVFLKPRAGSHGKRTLHAVRLPRSQGGGINLRGRDGANHPFHHVFGTVDEGLGWIHDFIGLRRYIIQPYLQLTDSRCQPFDVRVLMQKNGRGVWMLTGMAVRLGSRGSLTSNLHGGGTAVAPLPFLLAEYGESGGELLQELAGAAAYLPPLLEEACGRLGELGLDFGLDSAGRIFLLEANSKPGRTVFRLTGDRRAARLAAENPLRYTRHLLLTSAAGAGVRRWTAPLYRENDISMVPKEDS
;
A
#
# COMPACT_ATOMS: atom_id res chain seq x y z
N MET A 1 -10.50 5.94 -39.99
CA MET A 1 -9.63 5.78 -38.80
C MET A 1 -9.98 6.89 -37.83
N THR A 2 -10.85 6.61 -36.86
CA THR A 2 -11.34 7.62 -35.90
C THR A 2 -10.29 7.85 -34.83
N GLU A 3 -9.81 9.08 -34.70
CA GLU A 3 -8.99 9.58 -33.60
C GLU A 3 -9.66 9.24 -32.26
N THR A 4 -9.29 8.10 -31.66
CA THR A 4 -9.74 7.72 -30.33
C THR A 4 -9.18 8.71 -29.32
N ALA A 5 -10.06 9.41 -28.61
CA ALA A 5 -9.72 10.43 -27.62
C ALA A 5 -8.54 9.98 -26.73
N MET A 6 -7.44 10.73 -26.83
CA MET A 6 -6.31 10.58 -25.91
C MET A 6 -6.77 11.02 -24.52
N GLY A 7 -6.80 10.09 -23.57
CA GLY A 7 -7.08 10.42 -22.18
C GLY A 7 -5.83 10.85 -21.45
N PHE A 8 -5.95 11.81 -20.52
CA PHE A 8 -4.81 12.33 -19.78
C PHE A 8 -4.77 11.83 -18.33
N LEU A 9 -3.73 11.07 -17.99
CA LEU A 9 -3.48 10.52 -16.66
C LEU A 9 -2.41 11.33 -15.94
N GLY A 10 -2.78 11.92 -14.81
CA GLY A 10 -1.83 12.52 -13.88
C GLY A 10 -1.45 11.54 -12.79
N ILE A 11 -0.15 11.26 -12.61
CA ILE A 11 0.36 10.45 -11.50
C ILE A 11 1.00 11.40 -10.49
N MET A 12 0.33 11.59 -9.35
CA MET A 12 0.85 12.43 -8.28
C MET A 12 1.65 11.57 -7.30
N THR A 13 2.94 11.85 -7.13
CA THR A 13 3.87 11.09 -6.28
C THR A 13 4.44 11.96 -5.15
N SER A 14 4.92 11.33 -4.07
CA SER A 14 5.80 12.02 -3.12
C SER A 14 7.13 12.40 -3.79
N ARG A 15 7.86 13.34 -3.18
CA ARG A 15 9.23 13.66 -3.62
C ARG A 15 10.14 12.45 -3.35
N GLY A 16 10.78 11.97 -4.40
CA GLY A 16 11.82 10.94 -4.33
C GLY A 16 13.21 11.52 -4.12
N HIS A 17 14.19 10.65 -3.88
CA HIS A 17 15.60 11.03 -3.90
C HIS A 17 16.10 11.13 -5.36
N GLY A 18 16.89 12.17 -5.66
CA GLY A 18 17.52 12.38 -6.97
C GLY A 18 16.82 13.43 -7.84
N ASN A 19 17.35 13.60 -9.07
CA ASN A 19 16.81 14.49 -10.09
C ASN A 19 16.40 13.65 -11.33
N PRO A 20 15.14 13.67 -11.77
CA PRO A 20 13.99 14.35 -11.15
C PRO A 20 13.55 13.70 -9.82
N PRO A 21 12.88 14.44 -8.92
CA PRO A 21 12.51 13.99 -7.58
C PRO A 21 11.26 13.10 -7.59
N ILE A 22 11.25 12.03 -8.38
CA ILE A 22 10.11 11.14 -8.57
C ILE A 22 10.23 9.93 -7.63
N ALA A 23 9.28 9.78 -6.70
CA ALA A 23 9.14 8.54 -5.94
C ALA A 23 8.67 7.40 -6.86
N GLU A 24 9.10 6.16 -6.58
CA GLU A 24 8.76 4.99 -7.41
C GLU A 24 9.15 5.17 -8.90
N ARG A 25 10.30 5.81 -9.18
CA ARG A 25 10.79 6.19 -10.52
C ARG A 25 10.67 5.07 -11.56
N GLU A 26 11.01 3.84 -11.18
CA GLU A 26 10.94 2.69 -12.08
C GLU A 26 9.50 2.31 -12.45
N PHE A 27 8.58 2.32 -11.48
CA PHE A 27 7.17 2.05 -11.75
C PHE A 27 6.54 3.15 -12.60
N CYS A 28 6.85 4.41 -12.30
CA CYS A 28 6.38 5.55 -13.07
C CYS A 28 6.90 5.49 -14.52
N SER A 29 8.16 5.15 -14.74
CA SER A 29 8.70 5.02 -16.10
C SER A 29 8.07 3.86 -16.87
N GLN A 30 7.77 2.73 -16.21
CA GLN A 30 7.03 1.62 -16.82
C GLN A 30 5.62 2.05 -17.26
N LEU A 31 4.90 2.80 -16.42
CA LEU A 31 3.59 3.34 -16.75
C LEU A 31 3.65 4.27 -17.97
N CYS A 32 4.59 5.23 -17.96
CA CYS A 32 4.71 6.17 -19.08
C CYS A 32 5.10 5.46 -20.39
N ARG A 33 5.98 4.46 -20.34
CA ARG A 33 6.35 3.66 -21.53
C ARG A 33 5.17 2.87 -22.11
N ALA A 34 4.30 2.35 -21.24
CA ALA A 34 3.16 1.54 -21.68
C ALA A 34 1.94 2.40 -22.06
N ALA A 35 1.83 3.64 -21.60
CA ALA A 35 0.67 4.51 -21.81
C ALA A 35 0.24 4.71 -23.28
N PRO A 36 1.15 4.87 -24.26
CA PRO A 36 0.77 4.99 -25.67
C PRO A 36 0.01 3.78 -26.20
N LEU A 37 0.30 2.56 -25.70
CA LEU A 37 -0.41 1.33 -26.08
C LEU A 37 -1.90 1.36 -25.67
N TYR A 38 -2.27 2.27 -24.78
CA TYR A 38 -3.62 2.44 -24.25
C TYR A 38 -4.27 3.76 -24.69
N ASN A 39 -3.66 4.50 -25.63
CA ASN A 39 -4.07 5.85 -26.04
C ASN A 39 -4.17 6.81 -24.86
N LEU A 40 -3.18 6.77 -23.96
CA LEU A 40 -3.09 7.65 -22.79
C LEU A 40 -1.82 8.51 -22.87
N GLN A 41 -1.97 9.77 -22.48
CA GLN A 41 -0.84 10.63 -22.11
C GLN A 41 -0.66 10.57 -20.59
N VAL A 42 0.60 10.62 -20.14
CA VAL A 42 0.94 10.55 -18.72
C VAL A 42 1.86 11.69 -18.34
N ILE A 43 1.55 12.37 -17.23
CA ILE A 43 2.48 13.25 -16.53
C ILE A 43 2.68 12.75 -15.09
N VAL A 44 3.90 12.83 -14.60
CA VAL A 44 4.25 12.50 -13.21
C VAL A 44 4.65 13.78 -12.50
N PHE A 45 4.01 14.10 -11.38
CA PHE A 45 4.25 15.35 -10.66
C PHE A 45 4.20 15.18 -9.14
N CYS A 46 4.85 16.09 -8.44
CA CYS A 46 4.74 16.22 -6.99
C CYS A 46 3.63 17.24 -6.63
N PRO A 47 3.07 17.22 -5.40
CA PRO A 47 1.98 18.11 -5.00
C PRO A 47 2.23 19.60 -5.24
N ASP A 48 3.48 20.04 -5.11
CA ASP A 48 3.94 21.42 -5.35
C ASP A 48 4.00 21.81 -6.83
N GLY A 49 3.91 20.83 -7.74
CA GLY A 49 3.74 21.06 -9.17
C GLY A 49 2.32 21.45 -9.56
N VAL A 50 1.35 21.41 -8.63
CA VAL A 50 -0.04 21.81 -8.91
C VAL A 50 -0.19 23.32 -8.75
N ALA A 51 -0.65 24.00 -9.81
CA ALA A 51 -0.94 25.43 -9.74
C ALA A 51 -2.04 25.72 -8.72
N GLY A 52 -1.98 26.89 -8.06
CA GLY A 52 -2.93 27.26 -7.01
C GLY A 52 -4.40 27.32 -7.47
N ASP A 53 -4.63 27.57 -8.76
CA ASP A 53 -5.97 27.57 -9.37
C ASP A 53 -6.42 26.18 -9.87
N GLY A 54 -5.56 25.16 -9.74
CA GLY A 54 -5.81 23.80 -10.16
C GLY A 54 -5.92 23.58 -11.67
N ARG A 55 -5.59 24.59 -12.51
CA ARG A 55 -5.74 24.48 -13.97
C ARG A 55 -4.58 23.81 -14.68
N THR A 56 -3.38 23.88 -14.11
CA THR A 56 -2.18 23.28 -14.70
C THR A 56 -1.37 22.49 -13.68
N VAL A 57 -0.67 21.48 -14.17
CA VAL A 57 0.32 20.72 -13.41
C VAL A 57 1.68 20.79 -14.12
N SER A 58 2.73 20.99 -13.33
CA SER A 58 4.13 20.96 -13.76
C SER A 58 4.80 19.73 -13.15
N GLY A 59 5.53 18.98 -13.96
CA GLY A 59 6.14 17.72 -13.55
C GLY A 59 7.05 17.20 -14.65
N TYR A 60 6.97 15.88 -14.88
CA TYR A 60 7.86 15.18 -15.79
C TYR A 60 7.09 14.22 -16.69
N ALA A 61 7.49 14.18 -17.96
CA ALA A 61 7.10 13.18 -18.93
C ALA A 61 8.28 12.22 -19.19
N TRP A 62 7.98 10.99 -19.62
CA TRP A 62 9.00 10.03 -20.03
C TRP A 62 9.09 10.00 -21.55
N GLU A 63 10.22 10.44 -22.10
CA GLU A 63 10.46 10.51 -23.54
C GLU A 63 11.83 9.92 -23.88
N ASN A 64 11.89 9.07 -24.90
CA ASN A 64 13.15 8.51 -25.44
C ASN A 64 14.09 7.89 -24.38
N GLY A 65 13.53 7.34 -23.30
CA GLY A 65 14.34 6.71 -22.25
C GLY A 65 14.74 7.66 -21.11
N GLU A 66 14.28 8.90 -21.12
CA GLU A 66 14.65 9.93 -20.14
C GLU A 66 13.43 10.66 -19.57
N TRP A 67 13.59 11.22 -18.38
CA TRP A 67 12.61 12.13 -17.80
C TRP A 67 12.86 13.55 -18.28
N LYS A 68 11.83 14.20 -18.81
CA LYS A 68 11.90 15.61 -19.22
C LYS A 68 10.89 16.45 -18.45
N PRO A 69 11.26 17.69 -18.04
CA PRO A 69 10.29 18.64 -17.53
C PRO A 69 9.12 18.81 -18.51
N ALA A 70 7.91 18.86 -17.97
CA ALA A 70 6.69 19.01 -18.75
C ALA A 70 5.67 19.80 -17.95
N ARG A 71 4.83 20.55 -18.67
CA ARG A 71 3.66 21.24 -18.13
C ARG A 71 2.42 20.87 -18.94
N ALA A 72 1.31 20.66 -18.25
CA ALA A 72 0.04 20.29 -18.86
C ALA A 72 -1.14 20.93 -18.14
N SER A 73 -2.33 20.85 -18.75
CA SER A 73 -3.59 21.17 -18.07
C SER A 73 -3.84 20.21 -16.89
N ALA A 74 -4.89 20.43 -16.11
CA ALA A 74 -5.32 19.44 -15.11
C ALA A 74 -5.58 18.07 -15.77
N PRO A 75 -5.20 16.95 -15.13
CA PRO A 75 -5.44 15.62 -15.67
C PRO A 75 -6.92 15.25 -15.66
N ASP A 76 -7.35 14.43 -16.63
CA ASP A 76 -8.70 13.86 -16.64
C ASP A 76 -8.86 12.88 -15.48
N VAL A 77 -7.85 12.04 -15.27
CA VAL A 77 -7.79 11.07 -14.17
C VAL A 77 -6.56 11.33 -13.31
N LEU A 78 -6.77 11.43 -12.00
CA LEU A 78 -5.71 11.64 -11.02
C LEU A 78 -5.41 10.33 -10.27
N TYR A 79 -4.23 9.77 -10.52
CA TYR A 79 -3.67 8.66 -9.77
C TYR A 79 -2.77 9.15 -8.65
N ASN A 80 -3.34 9.31 -7.46
CA ASN A 80 -2.59 9.64 -6.26
C ASN A 80 -1.78 8.43 -5.77
N ARG A 81 -0.45 8.54 -5.85
CA ARG A 81 0.56 7.60 -5.34
C ARG A 81 1.40 8.18 -4.20
N CYS A 82 1.02 9.33 -3.64
CA CYS A 82 1.78 9.91 -2.54
C CYS A 82 1.74 9.02 -1.29
N LEU A 83 2.94 8.73 -0.75
CA LEU A 83 3.18 8.13 0.54
C LEU A 83 3.79 9.22 1.44
N HIS A 84 3.02 9.72 2.41
CA HIS A 84 3.45 10.83 3.25
C HIS A 84 4.24 10.34 4.46
N THR A 85 5.40 10.92 4.69
CA THR A 85 6.28 10.62 5.83
C THR A 85 6.12 11.63 6.96
N GLY A 86 5.51 12.79 6.70
CA GLY A 86 5.29 13.82 7.71
C GLY A 86 4.08 14.74 7.46
N PRO A 87 3.75 15.62 8.43
CA PRO A 87 2.59 16.51 8.36
C PRO A 87 2.61 17.49 7.18
N GLN A 88 3.79 18.02 6.82
CA GLN A 88 3.93 18.99 5.73
C GLN A 88 3.59 18.35 4.38
N GLU A 89 4.15 17.17 4.08
CA GLU A 89 3.84 16.43 2.84
C GLU A 89 2.37 16.06 2.76
N LYS A 90 1.76 15.65 3.89
CA LYS A 90 0.33 15.35 3.97
C LYS A 90 -0.52 16.59 3.67
N LYS A 91 -0.15 17.75 4.20
CA LYS A 91 -0.83 19.02 3.95
C LYS A 91 -0.71 19.42 2.47
N ALA A 92 0.50 19.38 1.91
CA ALA A 92 0.75 19.72 0.51
C ALA A 92 -0.07 18.83 -0.44
N ALA A 93 -0.08 17.52 -0.22
CA ALA A 93 -0.89 16.60 -1.02
C ALA A 93 -2.39 16.82 -0.86
N SER A 94 -2.86 17.15 0.34
CA SER A 94 -4.29 17.45 0.56
C SER A 94 -4.69 18.72 -0.18
N SER A 95 -3.86 19.77 -0.16
CA SER A 95 -4.08 20.99 -0.94
C SER A 95 -4.08 20.73 -2.46
N ALA A 96 -3.13 19.93 -2.95
CA ALA A 96 -3.07 19.55 -4.36
C ALA A 96 -4.31 18.76 -4.82
N LEU A 97 -4.78 17.81 -4.01
CA LEU A 97 -6.03 17.06 -4.28
C LEU A 97 -7.25 17.98 -4.30
N ALA A 98 -7.31 18.98 -3.42
CA ALA A 98 -8.41 19.94 -3.40
C ALA A 98 -8.39 20.85 -4.64
N ALA A 99 -7.21 21.34 -5.05
CA ALA A 99 -7.04 22.12 -6.26
C ALA A 99 -7.44 21.33 -7.52
N LEU A 100 -7.11 20.02 -7.56
CA LEU A 100 -7.47 19.11 -8.65
C LEU A 100 -8.84 18.43 -8.46
N SER A 101 -9.78 19.08 -7.76
CA SER A 101 -11.12 18.52 -7.47
C SER A 101 -11.96 18.17 -8.71
N ARG A 102 -11.62 18.74 -9.89
CA ARG A 102 -12.25 18.42 -11.17
C ARG A 102 -11.71 17.15 -11.83
N SER A 103 -10.52 16.71 -11.45
CA SER A 103 -9.93 15.47 -11.95
C SER A 103 -10.60 14.27 -11.32
N LEU A 104 -10.91 13.25 -12.12
CA LEU A 104 -11.51 12.02 -11.63
C LEU A 104 -10.49 11.25 -10.79
N PRO A 105 -10.73 10.95 -9.50
CA PRO A 105 -9.81 10.15 -8.73
C PRO A 105 -9.76 8.71 -9.26
N TRP A 106 -8.55 8.23 -9.57
CA TRP A 106 -8.31 6.86 -10.01
C TRP A 106 -8.71 5.85 -8.93
N SER A 107 -8.33 6.12 -7.68
CA SER A 107 -8.70 5.36 -6.49
C SER A 107 -8.80 6.30 -5.30
N ARG A 108 -9.71 5.98 -4.39
CA ARG A 108 -9.67 6.49 -3.01
C ARG A 108 -8.62 5.71 -2.22
N GLY A 109 -8.22 6.29 -1.08
CA GLY A 109 -7.38 5.59 -0.11
C GLY A 109 -8.23 4.75 0.82
N LEU A 110 -7.64 3.68 1.36
CA LEU A 110 -8.22 3.00 2.51
C LEU A 110 -8.11 3.87 3.78
N PRO A 111 -9.06 3.73 4.71
CA PRO A 111 -8.93 4.31 6.05
C PRO A 111 -7.87 3.54 6.85
N ASP A 112 -7.73 3.87 8.12
CA ASP A 112 -6.79 3.20 9.00
C ASP A 112 -7.14 1.73 9.31
N LYS A 113 -6.20 1.00 9.91
CA LYS A 113 -6.29 -0.46 10.16
C LYS A 113 -7.52 -0.84 10.99
N TRP A 114 -7.89 0.00 11.96
CA TRP A 114 -9.08 -0.26 12.79
C TRP A 114 -10.36 -0.15 11.97
N ARG A 115 -10.47 0.89 11.13
CA ARG A 115 -11.67 1.07 10.31
C ARG A 115 -11.80 -0.03 9.25
N VAL A 116 -10.69 -0.48 8.66
CA VAL A 116 -10.67 -1.65 7.78
C VAL A 116 -11.19 -2.90 8.50
N TYR A 117 -10.71 -3.15 9.72
CA TYR A 117 -11.22 -4.25 10.55
C TYR A 117 -12.72 -4.14 10.83
N GLU A 118 -13.21 -2.93 11.18
CA GLU A 118 -14.65 -2.69 11.42
C GLU A 118 -15.52 -2.93 10.19
N ILE A 119 -15.04 -2.61 9.00
CA ILE A 119 -15.76 -2.87 7.74
C ILE A 119 -15.82 -4.37 7.50
N LEU A 120 -14.66 -5.04 7.53
CA LEU A 120 -14.56 -6.45 7.17
C LEU A 120 -15.25 -7.36 8.19
N ARG A 121 -15.25 -7.03 9.49
CA ARG A 121 -15.91 -7.85 10.51
C ARG A 121 -17.43 -7.96 10.35
N GLN A 122 -18.05 -7.08 9.56
CA GLN A 122 -19.49 -7.11 9.30
C GLN A 122 -19.90 -8.29 8.42
N SER A 123 -18.99 -8.79 7.58
CA SER A 123 -19.21 -10.01 6.81
C SER A 123 -18.68 -11.22 7.59
N ARG A 124 -19.51 -12.24 7.80
CA ARG A 124 -19.12 -13.48 8.48
C ARG A 124 -17.90 -14.15 7.83
N ARG A 125 -17.86 -14.15 6.49
CA ARG A 125 -16.75 -14.75 5.73
C ARG A 125 -15.46 -13.96 5.91
N ALA A 126 -15.53 -12.63 5.85
CA ALA A 126 -14.34 -11.80 6.06
C ALA A 126 -13.89 -11.80 7.52
N ALA A 127 -14.83 -11.79 8.48
CA ALA A 127 -14.55 -11.89 9.92
C ALA A 127 -13.76 -13.16 10.28
N GLY A 128 -14.03 -14.28 9.60
CA GLY A 128 -13.28 -15.53 9.78
C GLY A 128 -11.79 -15.44 9.41
N LEU A 129 -11.40 -14.43 8.62
CA LEU A 129 -10.01 -14.16 8.24
C LEU A 129 -9.34 -13.15 9.18
N LEU A 130 -10.07 -12.48 10.06
CA LEU A 130 -9.50 -11.41 10.88
C LEU A 130 -8.98 -11.98 12.20
N PRO A 131 -7.75 -11.67 12.62
CA PRO A 131 -7.38 -11.88 14.02
C PRO A 131 -8.26 -11.00 14.90
N GLU A 132 -8.55 -11.50 16.11
CA GLU A 132 -9.18 -10.69 17.14
C GLU A 132 -8.41 -9.36 17.28
N THR A 133 -9.13 -8.25 17.17
CA THR A 133 -8.52 -6.93 17.22
C THR A 133 -9.28 -6.05 18.20
N ARG A 134 -8.56 -5.45 19.15
CA ARG A 134 -9.07 -4.49 20.13
C ARG A 134 -8.33 -3.16 19.98
N LEU A 135 -8.97 -2.05 20.35
CA LEU A 135 -8.28 -0.77 20.51
C LEU A 135 -7.55 -0.76 21.85
N TYR A 136 -6.29 -0.29 21.86
CA TYR A 136 -5.62 -0.01 23.12
C TYR A 136 -6.28 1.17 23.82
N LYS A 137 -6.69 0.98 25.08
CA LYS A 137 -7.29 2.03 25.92
C LYS A 137 -6.45 2.36 27.14
N ASN A 138 -5.98 1.34 27.86
CA ASN A 138 -5.21 1.48 29.09
C ASN A 138 -4.39 0.20 29.37
N THR A 139 -3.53 0.27 30.37
CA THR A 139 -2.68 -0.84 30.83
C THR A 139 -3.48 -2.02 31.38
N GLY A 140 -4.62 -1.79 32.02
CA GLY A 140 -5.49 -2.85 32.57
C GLY A 140 -6.07 -3.78 31.50
N GLU A 141 -6.64 -3.21 30.43
CA GLU A 141 -7.16 -3.99 29.29
C GLU A 141 -6.04 -4.75 28.58
N LEU A 142 -4.86 -4.14 28.44
CA LEU A 142 -3.69 -4.80 27.86
C LEU A 142 -3.18 -5.95 28.75
N GLY A 143 -3.08 -5.73 30.06
CA GLY A 143 -2.66 -6.75 31.02
C GLY A 143 -3.60 -7.95 31.05
N THR A 144 -4.91 -7.71 30.94
CA THR A 144 -5.92 -8.77 30.83
C THR A 144 -5.69 -9.61 29.58
N MET A 145 -5.60 -8.97 28.41
CA MET A 145 -5.37 -9.70 27.15
C MET A 145 -4.02 -10.42 27.14
N LEU A 146 -2.98 -9.86 27.76
CA LEU A 146 -1.67 -10.51 27.89
C LEU A 146 -1.75 -11.76 28.78
N ALA A 147 -2.56 -11.75 29.83
CA ALA A 147 -2.77 -12.91 30.70
C ALA A 147 -3.58 -14.03 30.02
N GLU A 148 -4.43 -13.69 29.04
CA GLU A 148 -5.27 -14.62 28.27
C GLU A 148 -4.57 -15.24 27.05
N ARG A 149 -3.32 -14.83 26.75
CA ARG A 149 -2.63 -15.15 25.50
C ARG A 149 -1.20 -15.64 25.77
N ASP A 150 -1.01 -16.96 25.79
CA ASP A 150 0.29 -17.58 26.09
C ASP A 150 1.40 -17.16 25.11
N ALA A 151 1.08 -17.06 23.82
CA ALA A 151 2.01 -16.59 22.80
C ALA A 151 2.24 -15.06 22.84
N GLY A 152 1.53 -14.36 23.72
CA GLY A 152 1.55 -12.91 23.88
C GLY A 152 0.63 -12.16 22.92
N VAL A 153 0.83 -10.86 22.91
CA VAL A 153 0.04 -9.90 22.11
C VAL A 153 0.95 -9.10 21.18
N PHE A 154 0.42 -8.76 20.02
CA PHE A 154 1.04 -7.89 19.05
C PHE A 154 0.34 -6.52 19.05
N LEU A 155 1.09 -5.46 19.27
CA LEU A 155 0.59 -4.09 19.23
C LEU A 155 1.13 -3.38 17.99
N LYS A 156 0.24 -2.71 17.25
CA LYS A 156 0.61 -1.90 16.09
C LYS A 156 -0.17 -0.59 16.05
N PRO A 157 0.44 0.52 15.56
CA PRO A 157 -0.27 1.78 15.39
C PRO A 157 -1.50 1.60 14.48
N ARG A 158 -2.59 2.27 14.81
CA ARG A 158 -3.83 2.28 14.01
C ARG A 158 -3.56 2.77 12.58
N ALA A 159 -2.73 3.81 12.45
CA ALA A 159 -2.28 4.36 11.18
C ALA A 159 -0.74 4.33 11.11
N GLY A 160 -0.20 4.02 9.93
CA GLY A 160 1.24 3.86 9.69
C GLY A 160 1.54 2.66 8.80
N SER A 161 2.81 2.53 8.40
CA SER A 161 3.29 1.52 7.46
C SER A 161 4.69 1.01 7.85
N HIS A 162 5.17 -0.01 7.14
CA HIS A 162 6.53 -0.58 7.22
C HIS A 162 6.91 -1.24 8.55
N GLY A 163 5.95 -1.62 9.39
CA GLY A 163 6.25 -2.29 10.67
C GLY A 163 6.94 -1.41 11.70
N LYS A 164 6.94 -0.08 11.52
CA LYS A 164 7.47 0.86 12.51
C LYS A 164 6.58 0.89 13.74
N ARG A 165 7.19 1.05 14.92
CA ARG A 165 6.49 1.16 16.21
C ARG A 165 5.60 -0.04 16.55
N THR A 166 6.00 -1.24 16.14
CA THR A 166 5.29 -2.48 16.49
C THR A 166 5.92 -3.13 17.70
N LEU A 167 5.10 -3.80 18.52
CA LEU A 167 5.53 -4.50 19.73
C LEU A 167 4.97 -5.91 19.73
N HIS A 168 5.77 -6.86 20.20
CA HIS A 168 5.34 -8.16 20.68
C HIS A 168 5.67 -8.23 22.16
N ALA A 169 4.64 -8.40 22.99
CA ALA A 169 4.77 -8.54 24.44
C ALA A 169 4.28 -9.92 24.86
N VAL A 170 5.08 -10.62 25.67
CA VAL A 170 4.77 -11.94 26.21
C VAL A 170 4.96 -11.89 27.73
N ARG A 171 4.01 -12.46 28.48
CA ARG A 171 4.18 -12.64 29.91
C ARG A 171 5.12 -13.81 30.17
N LEU A 172 6.14 -13.59 30.99
CA LEU A 172 7.06 -14.64 31.38
C LEU A 172 6.41 -15.58 32.40
N PRO A 173 6.72 -16.89 32.38
CA PRO A 173 6.32 -17.82 33.43
C PRO A 173 6.79 -17.34 34.81
N ARG A 174 6.08 -17.74 35.88
CA ARG A 174 6.52 -17.44 37.27
C ARG A 174 7.93 -17.94 37.56
N SER A 175 8.33 -19.07 36.98
CA SER A 175 9.69 -19.61 37.09
C SER A 175 10.78 -18.70 36.47
N GLN A 176 10.39 -17.74 35.63
CA GLN A 176 11.26 -16.74 35.01
C GLN A 176 10.98 -15.33 35.54
N GLY A 177 10.43 -15.21 36.75
CA GLY A 177 10.14 -13.94 37.41
C GLY A 177 8.75 -13.37 37.17
N GLY A 178 7.95 -13.93 36.24
CA GLY A 178 6.54 -13.55 36.05
C GLY A 178 6.30 -12.19 35.39
N GLY A 179 7.36 -11.49 34.94
CA GLY A 179 7.32 -10.18 34.31
C GLY A 179 6.97 -10.22 32.81
N ILE A 180 7.49 -9.25 32.04
CA ILE A 180 7.17 -9.11 30.60
C ILE A 180 8.45 -9.16 29.77
N ASN A 181 8.45 -9.99 28.73
CA ASN A 181 9.44 -9.96 27.66
C ASN A 181 8.84 -9.24 26.44
N LEU A 182 9.53 -8.21 25.98
CA LEU A 182 9.06 -7.32 24.93
C LEU A 182 10.09 -7.16 23.83
N ARG A 183 9.67 -7.40 22.59
CA ARG A 183 10.47 -7.13 21.38
C ARG A 183 9.69 -6.21 20.46
N GLY A 184 10.38 -5.37 19.71
CA GLY A 184 9.68 -4.43 18.85
C GLY A 184 10.56 -3.71 17.85
N ARG A 185 9.96 -2.72 17.20
CA ARG A 185 10.66 -1.77 16.34
C ARG A 185 10.29 -0.35 16.72
N ASP A 186 11.26 0.55 16.75
CA ASP A 186 11.04 1.94 17.13
C ASP A 186 10.45 2.78 15.97
N GLY A 187 10.45 4.11 16.11
CA GLY A 187 10.01 5.04 15.07
C GLY A 187 10.94 5.13 13.85
N ALA A 188 12.22 4.84 14.03
CA ALA A 188 13.23 4.76 12.98
C ALA A 188 13.31 3.37 12.34
N ASN A 189 12.52 2.41 12.83
CA ASN A 189 12.46 1.00 12.43
C ASN A 189 13.60 0.13 12.98
N HIS A 190 14.35 0.60 13.97
CA HIS A 190 15.39 -0.18 14.64
C HIS A 190 14.77 -1.23 15.57
N PRO A 191 15.27 -2.47 15.57
CA PRO A 191 14.81 -3.50 16.49
C PRO A 191 15.27 -3.18 17.92
N PHE A 192 14.46 -3.56 18.90
CA PHE A 192 14.83 -3.50 20.31
C PHE A 192 14.21 -4.65 21.09
N HIS A 193 14.79 -4.93 22.27
CA HIS A 193 14.38 -6.00 23.18
C HIS A 193 14.53 -5.52 24.62
N HIS A 194 13.47 -5.69 25.42
CA HIS A 194 13.42 -5.36 26.84
C HIS A 194 12.83 -6.52 27.63
N VAL A 195 13.32 -6.72 28.85
CA VAL A 195 12.76 -7.67 29.82
C VAL A 195 12.51 -6.89 31.10
N PHE A 196 11.28 -6.94 31.59
CA PHE A 196 10.84 -6.25 32.80
C PHE A 196 10.62 -7.28 33.90
N GLY A 197 11.03 -6.92 35.12
CA GLY A 197 10.94 -7.82 36.29
C GLY A 197 9.49 -8.02 36.75
N THR A 198 8.65 -6.99 36.57
CA THR A 198 7.23 -7.06 36.90
C THR A 198 6.33 -6.80 35.69
N VAL A 199 5.07 -7.23 35.80
CA VAL A 199 4.04 -6.95 34.78
C VAL A 199 3.77 -5.46 34.68
N ASP A 200 3.67 -4.76 35.82
CA ASP A 200 3.33 -3.33 35.86
C ASP A 200 4.41 -2.45 35.22
N GLU A 201 5.70 -2.75 35.45
CA GLU A 201 6.81 -2.07 34.78
C GLU A 201 6.71 -2.19 33.25
N GLY A 202 6.48 -3.40 32.74
CA GLY A 202 6.36 -3.62 31.31
C GLY A 202 5.11 -2.96 30.71
N LEU A 203 3.98 -3.00 31.41
CA LEU A 203 2.76 -2.32 30.99
C LEU A 203 2.93 -0.80 30.97
N GLY A 204 3.59 -0.23 32.00
CA GLY A 204 3.93 1.19 32.07
C GLY A 204 4.83 1.62 30.90
N TRP A 205 5.89 0.85 30.64
CA TRP A 205 6.79 1.12 29.51
C TRP A 205 6.05 1.08 28.16
N ILE A 206 5.16 0.09 27.95
CA ILE A 206 4.34 0.01 26.73
C ILE A 206 3.44 1.24 26.60
N HIS A 207 2.81 1.67 27.71
CA HIS A 207 1.96 2.86 27.73
C HIS A 207 2.73 4.11 27.29
N ASP A 208 3.93 4.32 27.83
CA ASP A 208 4.78 5.46 27.49
C ASP A 208 5.26 5.39 26.03
N PHE A 209 5.63 4.20 25.55
CA PHE A 209 6.03 3.99 24.16
C PHE A 209 4.90 4.31 23.17
N ILE A 210 3.67 3.93 23.51
CA ILE A 210 2.46 4.26 22.74
C ILE A 210 2.26 5.78 22.75
N GLY A 211 2.32 6.39 23.94
CA GLY A 211 2.06 7.80 24.17
C GLY A 211 0.66 8.21 23.69
N LEU A 212 0.56 9.34 22.99
CA LEU A 212 -0.74 9.86 22.50
C LEU A 212 -1.26 9.17 21.22
N ARG A 213 -0.56 8.12 20.75
CA ARG A 213 -0.94 7.45 19.50
C ARG A 213 -2.04 6.43 19.74
N ARG A 214 -2.89 6.25 18.74
CA ARG A 214 -3.89 5.18 18.76
C ARG A 214 -3.28 3.87 18.29
N TYR A 215 -3.43 2.81 19.08
CA TYR A 215 -2.95 1.47 18.77
C TYR A 215 -4.09 0.47 18.71
N ILE A 216 -3.86 -0.60 17.96
CA ILE A 216 -4.64 -1.83 18.04
C ILE A 216 -3.80 -2.93 18.68
N ILE A 217 -4.46 -3.82 19.40
CA ILE A 217 -3.91 -5.00 20.07
C ILE A 217 -4.52 -6.23 19.39
N GLN A 218 -3.67 -7.18 19.02
CA GLN A 218 -4.06 -8.46 18.42
C GLN A 218 -3.34 -9.60 19.16
N PRO A 219 -3.88 -10.84 19.18
CA PRO A 219 -3.09 -12.01 19.55
C PRO A 219 -1.80 -12.06 18.71
N TYR A 220 -0.69 -12.46 19.32
CA TYR A 220 0.50 -12.75 18.55
C TYR A 220 0.27 -14.03 17.75
N LEU A 221 0.32 -13.92 16.42
CA LEU A 221 0.20 -15.05 15.52
C LEU A 221 1.60 -15.60 15.22
N GLN A 222 1.81 -16.90 15.43
CA GLN A 222 3.05 -17.58 15.08
C GLN A 222 3.05 -17.91 13.59
N LEU A 223 3.47 -16.93 12.78
CA LEU A 223 3.45 -17.00 11.31
C LEU A 223 4.85 -17.26 10.78
N THR A 224 5.40 -18.43 11.10
CA THR A 224 6.76 -18.83 10.72
C THR A 224 6.77 -20.12 9.93
N ASP A 225 7.73 -20.25 9.01
CA ASP A 225 8.00 -21.49 8.29
C ASP A 225 8.60 -22.56 9.23
N SER A 226 8.77 -23.77 8.72
CA SER A 226 9.43 -24.91 9.37
C SER A 226 10.87 -24.61 9.82
N ARG A 227 11.47 -23.52 9.32
CA ARG A 227 12.82 -23.05 9.61
C ARG A 227 12.84 -21.83 10.53
N CYS A 228 11.71 -21.53 11.18
CA CYS A 228 11.49 -20.40 12.09
C CYS A 228 11.72 -19.01 11.46
N GLN A 229 11.50 -18.88 10.15
CA GLN A 229 11.50 -17.59 9.46
C GLN A 229 10.06 -17.06 9.39
N PRO A 230 9.82 -15.80 9.79
CA PRO A 230 8.51 -15.19 9.63
C PRO A 230 8.17 -15.06 8.15
N PHE A 231 6.94 -15.38 7.78
CA PHE A 231 6.46 -15.20 6.40
C PHE A 231 5.05 -14.62 6.33
N ASP A 232 4.75 -14.02 5.17
CA ASP A 232 3.38 -13.69 4.77
C ASP A 232 3.21 -13.88 3.27
N VAL A 233 1.97 -14.04 2.82
CA VAL A 233 1.60 -14.08 1.41
C VAL A 233 1.06 -12.71 0.99
N ARG A 234 1.83 -12.01 0.15
CA ARG A 234 1.41 -10.78 -0.52
C ARG A 234 0.58 -11.13 -1.74
N VAL A 235 -0.64 -10.65 -1.77
CA VAL A 235 -1.55 -10.73 -2.93
C VAL A 235 -1.80 -9.33 -3.47
N LEU A 236 -1.61 -9.13 -4.78
CA LEU A 236 -2.00 -7.90 -5.48
C LEU A 236 -3.30 -8.14 -6.23
N MET A 237 -4.33 -7.40 -5.84
CA MET A 237 -5.62 -7.30 -6.52
C MET A 237 -5.69 -5.98 -7.27
N GLN A 238 -6.12 -5.99 -8.53
CA GLN A 238 -6.30 -4.77 -9.32
C GLN A 238 -7.57 -4.85 -10.15
N LYS A 239 -8.15 -3.70 -10.47
CA LYS A 239 -9.18 -3.63 -11.50
C LYS A 239 -8.55 -3.75 -12.88
N ASN A 240 -9.17 -4.55 -13.73
CA ASN A 240 -8.78 -4.70 -15.12
C ASN A 240 -9.42 -3.62 -16.02
N GLY A 241 -9.23 -3.72 -17.34
CA GLY A 241 -9.81 -2.79 -18.32
C GLY A 241 -11.33 -2.82 -18.46
N ARG A 242 -12.01 -3.69 -17.70
CA ARG A 242 -13.48 -3.73 -17.58
C ARG A 242 -13.97 -3.18 -16.23
N GLY A 243 -13.07 -2.69 -15.38
CA GLY A 243 -13.40 -2.21 -14.03
C GLY A 243 -13.66 -3.32 -13.01
N VAL A 244 -13.33 -4.58 -13.35
CA VAL A 244 -13.58 -5.75 -12.50
C VAL A 244 -12.30 -6.13 -11.76
N TRP A 245 -12.43 -6.46 -10.47
CA TRP A 245 -11.33 -6.96 -9.63
C TRP A 245 -10.76 -8.27 -10.16
N MET A 246 -9.43 -8.36 -10.23
CA MET A 246 -8.71 -9.57 -10.60
C MET A 246 -7.45 -9.77 -9.75
N LEU A 247 -7.10 -11.04 -9.54
CA LEU A 247 -5.81 -11.43 -9.00
C LEU A 247 -4.72 -11.10 -10.03
N THR A 248 -3.80 -10.21 -9.68
CA THR A 248 -2.69 -9.80 -10.55
C THR A 248 -1.44 -10.61 -10.29
N GLY A 249 -1.16 -10.89 -9.01
CA GLY A 249 0.01 -11.65 -8.61
C GLY A 249 -0.04 -12.02 -7.14
N MET A 250 0.67 -13.09 -6.79
CA MET A 250 0.83 -13.57 -5.43
C MET A 250 2.28 -13.98 -5.19
N ALA A 251 2.81 -13.65 -4.03
CA ALA A 251 4.18 -14.00 -3.64
C ALA A 251 4.29 -14.19 -2.14
N VAL A 252 5.12 -15.15 -1.71
CA VAL A 252 5.49 -15.31 -0.31
C VAL A 252 6.65 -14.38 -0.01
N ARG A 253 6.56 -13.62 1.08
CA ARG A 253 7.64 -12.77 1.60
C ARG A 253 8.22 -13.45 2.82
N LEU A 254 9.54 -13.66 2.82
CA LEU A 254 10.28 -14.27 3.92
C LEU A 254 11.07 -13.19 4.64
N GLY A 255 10.93 -13.10 5.96
CA GLY A 255 11.76 -12.27 6.80
C GLY A 255 12.96 -13.02 7.36
N SER A 256 13.92 -12.27 7.90
CA SER A 256 15.08 -12.85 8.56
C SER A 256 14.68 -13.61 9.82
N ARG A 257 15.38 -14.71 10.12
CA ARG A 257 15.22 -15.45 11.38
C ARG A 257 15.33 -14.52 12.59
N GLY A 258 14.45 -14.72 13.56
CA GLY A 258 14.38 -13.87 14.77
C GLY A 258 13.75 -12.49 14.56
N SER A 259 13.36 -12.13 13.33
CA SER A 259 12.55 -10.94 13.10
C SER A 259 11.09 -11.17 13.50
N LEU A 260 10.41 -10.12 13.94
CA LEU A 260 8.97 -10.17 14.23
C LEU A 260 8.10 -10.10 12.97
N THR A 261 8.67 -9.70 11.83
CA THR A 261 7.91 -9.45 10.60
C THR A 261 8.69 -9.87 9.36
N SER A 262 7.98 -10.35 8.34
CA SER A 262 8.43 -10.70 6.98
C SER A 262 8.67 -9.49 6.05
N ASN A 263 8.85 -8.29 6.59
CA ASN A 263 8.96 -7.08 5.78
C ASN A 263 10.21 -7.05 4.88
N LEU A 264 10.01 -6.98 3.56
CA LEU A 264 11.07 -6.89 2.54
C LEU A 264 12.07 -5.74 2.78
N HIS A 265 11.61 -4.61 3.34
CA HIS A 265 12.46 -3.45 3.63
C HIS A 265 13.52 -3.73 4.71
N GLY A 266 13.42 -4.84 5.43
CA GLY A 266 14.39 -5.30 6.43
C GLY A 266 15.34 -6.39 5.94
N GLY A 267 15.47 -6.60 4.62
CA GLY A 267 16.33 -7.64 4.02
C GLY A 267 15.62 -8.97 3.73
N GLY A 268 14.30 -8.97 3.68
CA GLY A 268 13.51 -10.15 3.33
C GLY A 268 13.57 -10.52 1.85
N THR A 269 13.33 -11.80 1.52
CA THR A 269 13.27 -12.32 0.15
C THR A 269 11.82 -12.55 -0.28
N ALA A 270 11.61 -12.78 -1.59
CA ALA A 270 10.32 -13.15 -2.12
C ALA A 270 10.44 -14.44 -2.93
N VAL A 271 9.51 -15.38 -2.72
CA VAL A 271 9.49 -16.67 -3.40
C VAL A 271 8.10 -16.96 -3.99
N ALA A 272 8.07 -17.85 -4.98
CA ALA A 272 6.82 -18.28 -5.59
C ALA A 272 5.92 -19.00 -4.55
N PRO A 273 4.61 -18.71 -4.52
CA PRO A 273 3.74 -19.18 -3.45
C PRO A 273 3.51 -20.70 -3.50
N LEU A 274 3.26 -21.29 -4.68
CA LEU A 274 2.92 -22.71 -4.77
C LEU A 274 4.06 -23.63 -4.28
N PRO A 275 5.31 -23.52 -4.77
CA PRO A 275 6.39 -24.38 -4.29
C PRO A 275 6.64 -24.22 -2.78
N PHE A 276 6.51 -23.00 -2.27
CA PHE A 276 6.64 -22.73 -0.83
C PHE A 276 5.53 -23.40 -0.02
N LEU A 277 4.26 -23.20 -0.40
CA LEU A 277 3.13 -23.77 0.33
C LEU A 277 3.13 -25.30 0.29
N LEU A 278 3.54 -25.92 -0.82
CA LEU A 278 3.72 -27.37 -0.90
C LEU A 278 4.83 -27.87 0.04
N ALA A 279 5.93 -27.12 0.16
CA ALA A 279 7.03 -27.48 1.05
C ALA A 279 6.63 -27.36 2.53
N GLU A 280 5.84 -26.34 2.89
CA GLU A 280 5.47 -26.06 4.29
C GLU A 280 4.22 -26.82 4.76
N TYR A 281 3.26 -27.07 3.87
CA TYR A 281 1.94 -27.65 4.21
C TYR A 281 1.65 -28.98 3.49
N GLY A 282 2.61 -29.54 2.74
CA GLY A 282 2.43 -30.80 2.03
C GLY A 282 1.34 -30.73 0.97
N GLU A 283 0.52 -31.80 0.88
CA GLU A 283 -0.55 -31.92 -0.13
C GLU A 283 -1.58 -30.79 -0.06
N SER A 284 -1.85 -30.25 1.14
CA SER A 284 -2.77 -29.13 1.35
C SER A 284 -2.27 -27.80 0.78
N GLY A 285 -0.99 -27.69 0.41
CA GLY A 285 -0.42 -26.43 -0.11
C GLY A 285 -1.12 -25.90 -1.36
N GLY A 286 -1.61 -26.80 -2.23
CA GLY A 286 -2.38 -26.43 -3.42
C GLY A 286 -3.78 -25.89 -3.08
N GLU A 287 -4.45 -26.47 -2.09
CA GLU A 287 -5.76 -26.03 -1.61
C GLU A 287 -5.66 -24.67 -0.91
N LEU A 288 -4.66 -24.49 -0.04
CA LEU A 288 -4.37 -23.22 0.62
C LEU A 288 -4.13 -22.09 -0.39
N LEU A 289 -3.46 -22.37 -1.51
CA LEU A 289 -3.28 -21.39 -2.57
C LEU A 289 -4.62 -20.93 -3.19
N GLN A 290 -5.54 -21.87 -3.41
CA GLN A 290 -6.88 -21.56 -3.92
C GLN A 290 -7.72 -20.80 -2.88
N GLU A 291 -7.63 -21.18 -1.61
CA GLU A 291 -8.30 -20.47 -0.51
C GLU A 291 -7.79 -19.02 -0.39
N LEU A 292 -6.48 -18.81 -0.48
CA LEU A 292 -5.87 -17.47 -0.51
C LEU A 292 -6.38 -16.65 -1.69
N ALA A 293 -6.45 -17.25 -2.89
CA ALA A 293 -6.98 -16.57 -4.07
C ALA A 293 -8.47 -16.22 -3.90
N GLY A 294 -9.27 -17.13 -3.35
CA GLY A 294 -10.69 -16.93 -3.08
C GLY A 294 -10.94 -15.85 -2.00
N ALA A 295 -10.15 -15.85 -0.93
CA ALA A 295 -10.17 -14.80 0.09
C ALA A 295 -9.79 -13.44 -0.49
N ALA A 296 -8.72 -13.39 -1.28
CA ALA A 296 -8.26 -12.16 -1.92
C ALA A 296 -9.25 -11.60 -2.96
N ALA A 297 -10.00 -12.45 -3.65
CA ALA A 297 -11.07 -12.02 -4.55
C ALA A 297 -12.29 -11.46 -3.81
N TYR A 298 -12.56 -11.95 -2.61
CA TYR A 298 -13.75 -11.59 -1.83
C TYR A 298 -13.64 -10.25 -1.09
N LEU A 299 -12.44 -9.88 -0.63
CA LEU A 299 -12.23 -8.68 0.21
C LEU A 299 -12.35 -7.32 -0.52
N PRO A 300 -11.82 -7.13 -1.75
CA PRO A 300 -11.83 -5.83 -2.41
C PRO A 300 -13.21 -5.22 -2.64
N PRO A 301 -14.24 -5.97 -3.10
CA PRO A 301 -15.59 -5.43 -3.25
C PRO A 301 -16.16 -4.86 -1.95
N LEU A 302 -15.99 -5.56 -0.82
CA LEU A 302 -16.47 -5.09 0.49
C LEU A 302 -15.80 -3.78 0.92
N LEU A 303 -14.49 -3.68 0.71
CA LEU A 303 -13.73 -2.47 1.05
C LEU A 303 -14.11 -1.31 0.13
N GLU A 304 -14.30 -1.57 -1.16
CA GLU A 304 -14.71 -0.57 -2.13
C GLU A 304 -16.11 -0.03 -1.85
N GLU A 305 -17.06 -0.90 -1.49
CA GLU A 305 -18.41 -0.50 -1.12
C GLU A 305 -18.41 0.50 0.06
N ALA A 306 -17.63 0.20 1.09
CA ALA A 306 -17.56 1.04 2.29
C ALA A 306 -16.66 2.29 2.15
N CYS A 307 -15.60 2.23 1.34
CA CYS A 307 -14.61 3.32 1.24
C CYS A 307 -14.81 4.18 -0.02
N GLY A 308 -15.70 3.76 -0.92
CA GLY A 308 -15.82 4.28 -2.28
C GLY A 308 -14.74 3.71 -3.22
N ARG A 309 -14.73 4.20 -4.46
CA ARG A 309 -13.93 3.65 -5.57
C ARG A 309 -12.50 3.28 -5.18
N LEU A 310 -12.13 2.02 -5.38
CA LEU A 310 -10.76 1.53 -5.27
C LEU A 310 -10.30 0.98 -6.62
N GLY A 311 -9.01 1.11 -6.93
CA GLY A 311 -8.42 0.58 -8.17
C GLY A 311 -7.47 -0.59 -7.96
N GLU A 312 -6.83 -0.65 -6.79
CA GLU A 312 -5.92 -1.72 -6.40
C GLU A 312 -5.86 -1.92 -4.90
N LEU A 313 -5.51 -3.14 -4.49
CA LEU A 313 -5.23 -3.51 -3.11
C LEU A 313 -4.06 -4.50 -3.05
N GLY A 314 -3.09 -4.22 -2.18
CA GLY A 314 -2.19 -5.23 -1.67
C GLY A 314 -2.76 -5.81 -0.39
N LEU A 315 -2.98 -7.12 -0.37
CA LEU A 315 -3.46 -7.87 0.78
C LEU A 315 -2.31 -8.71 1.31
N ASP A 316 -2.05 -8.63 2.61
CA ASP A 316 -1.03 -9.42 3.30
C ASP A 316 -1.73 -10.48 4.15
N PHE A 317 -1.48 -11.75 3.84
CA PHE A 317 -2.05 -12.88 4.56
C PHE A 317 -0.97 -13.62 5.36
N GLY A 318 -1.29 -13.98 6.60
CA GLY A 318 -0.53 -14.92 7.41
C GLY A 318 -1.17 -16.30 7.36
N LEU A 319 -0.34 -17.35 7.43
CA LEU A 319 -0.80 -18.71 7.66
C LEU A 319 -0.11 -19.24 8.91
N ASP A 320 -0.88 -19.82 9.84
CA ASP A 320 -0.32 -20.51 11.00
C ASP A 320 0.11 -21.94 10.63
N SER A 321 0.65 -22.69 11.60
CA SER A 321 1.08 -24.08 11.40
C SER A 321 -0.05 -25.05 11.02
N ALA A 322 -1.31 -24.68 11.27
CA ALA A 322 -2.48 -25.46 10.88
C ALA A 322 -3.06 -25.03 9.52
N GLY A 323 -2.40 -24.09 8.82
CA GLY A 323 -2.86 -23.55 7.54
C GLY A 323 -3.97 -22.53 7.66
N ARG A 324 -4.31 -22.05 8.87
CA ARG A 324 -5.37 -21.06 9.05
C ARG A 324 -4.95 -19.71 8.49
N ILE A 325 -5.77 -19.17 7.60
CA ILE A 325 -5.50 -17.91 6.90
C ILE A 325 -5.96 -16.71 7.74
N PHE A 326 -5.06 -15.74 7.92
CA PHE A 326 -5.33 -14.47 8.57
C PHE A 326 -5.02 -13.30 7.65
N LEU A 327 -5.95 -12.37 7.45
CA LEU A 327 -5.66 -11.08 6.83
C LEU A 327 -4.94 -10.17 7.84
N LEU A 328 -3.67 -9.86 7.57
CA LEU A 328 -2.82 -9.05 8.44
C LEU A 328 -2.94 -7.56 8.16
N GLU A 329 -3.00 -7.21 6.87
CA GLU A 329 -3.05 -5.84 6.37
C GLU A 329 -3.67 -5.76 4.96
N ALA A 330 -4.36 -4.65 4.70
CA ALA A 330 -4.80 -4.25 3.36
C ALA A 330 -4.28 -2.85 3.04
N ASN A 331 -3.70 -2.66 1.86
CA ASN A 331 -3.07 -1.40 1.44
C ASN A 331 -3.56 -0.97 0.04
N SER A 332 -4.00 0.28 -0.10
CA SER A 332 -4.49 0.87 -1.37
C SER A 332 -3.41 1.46 -2.27
N LYS A 333 -2.16 1.51 -1.79
CA LYS A 333 -0.97 1.91 -2.53
C LYS A 333 0.14 0.86 -2.37
N PRO A 334 -0.09 -0.40 -2.79
CA PRO A 334 0.90 -1.46 -2.65
C PRO A 334 2.17 -1.19 -3.45
N GLY A 335 3.30 -1.63 -2.89
CA GLY A 335 4.55 -1.79 -3.64
C GLY A 335 4.47 -3.03 -4.54
N ARG A 336 5.31 -3.07 -5.58
CA ARG A 336 5.26 -4.08 -6.65
C ARG A 336 6.54 -4.89 -6.83
N THR A 337 7.59 -4.54 -6.09
CA THR A 337 8.93 -5.13 -6.21
C THR A 337 8.91 -6.66 -6.06
N VAL A 338 7.97 -7.18 -5.27
CA VAL A 338 7.85 -8.61 -4.97
C VAL A 338 7.74 -9.49 -6.23
N PHE A 339 7.01 -9.05 -7.27
CA PHE A 339 6.78 -9.87 -8.47
C PHE A 339 8.02 -9.98 -9.36
N ARG A 340 8.88 -8.96 -9.34
CA ARG A 340 10.18 -9.03 -10.01
C ARG A 340 11.12 -9.98 -9.28
N LEU A 341 11.14 -9.93 -7.94
CA LEU A 341 11.98 -10.80 -7.12
C LEU A 341 11.60 -12.27 -7.28
N THR A 342 10.30 -12.58 -7.44
CA THR A 342 9.83 -13.95 -7.72
C THR A 342 10.06 -14.41 -9.16
N GLY A 343 10.53 -13.54 -10.06
CA GLY A 343 10.68 -13.85 -11.49
C GLY A 343 9.37 -13.97 -12.26
N ASP A 344 8.22 -13.61 -11.66
CA ASP A 344 6.91 -13.66 -12.31
C ASP A 344 6.74 -12.47 -13.26
N ARG A 345 7.24 -12.64 -14.49
CA ARG A 345 7.20 -11.63 -15.55
C ARG A 345 5.77 -11.24 -15.91
N ARG A 346 4.82 -12.17 -15.82
CA ARG A 346 3.41 -11.90 -16.15
C ARG A 346 2.79 -11.01 -15.09
N ALA A 347 2.91 -11.35 -13.81
CA ALA A 347 2.41 -10.53 -12.72
C ALA A 347 3.09 -9.16 -12.69
N ALA A 348 4.41 -9.09 -12.91
CA ALA A 348 5.13 -7.82 -12.98
C ALA A 348 4.60 -6.91 -14.10
N ARG A 349 4.36 -7.47 -15.29
CA ARG A 349 3.76 -6.73 -16.42
C ARG A 349 2.34 -6.27 -16.10
N LEU A 350 1.48 -7.16 -15.61
CA LEU A 350 0.09 -6.82 -15.27
C LEU A 350 0.03 -5.77 -14.15
N ALA A 351 0.87 -5.87 -13.13
CA ALA A 351 0.97 -4.92 -12.02
C ALA A 351 1.29 -3.49 -12.50
N ALA A 352 2.06 -3.38 -13.59
CA ALA A 352 2.39 -2.13 -14.25
C ALA A 352 1.28 -1.64 -15.19
N GLU A 353 0.69 -2.52 -16.01
CA GLU A 353 -0.23 -2.12 -17.08
C GLU A 353 -1.70 -2.00 -16.65
N ASN A 354 -2.17 -2.76 -15.65
CA ASN A 354 -3.56 -2.70 -15.19
C ASN A 354 -4.00 -1.29 -14.74
N PRO A 355 -3.17 -0.47 -14.06
CA PRO A 355 -3.52 0.91 -13.79
C PRO A 355 -3.93 1.71 -15.03
N LEU A 356 -3.24 1.52 -16.16
CA LEU A 356 -3.55 2.18 -17.43
C LEU A 356 -4.85 1.63 -18.04
N ARG A 357 -5.03 0.30 -18.01
CA ARG A 357 -6.26 -0.35 -18.48
C ARG A 357 -7.48 0.16 -17.71
N TYR A 358 -7.37 0.28 -16.40
CA TYR A 358 -8.44 0.80 -15.56
C TYR A 358 -8.65 2.31 -15.75
N THR A 359 -7.59 3.11 -15.93
CA THR A 359 -7.72 4.52 -16.32
C THR A 359 -8.55 4.67 -17.59
N ARG A 360 -8.26 3.87 -18.63
CA ARG A 360 -9.03 3.88 -19.87
C ARG A 360 -10.50 3.52 -19.65
N HIS A 361 -10.76 2.53 -18.79
CA HIS A 361 -12.13 2.18 -18.40
C HIS A 361 -12.86 3.36 -17.73
N LEU A 362 -12.20 4.06 -16.80
CA LEU A 362 -12.76 5.22 -16.11
C LEU A 362 -13.10 6.35 -17.09
N LEU A 363 -12.23 6.63 -18.05
CA LEU A 363 -12.45 7.65 -19.08
C LEU A 363 -13.64 7.31 -19.98
N LEU A 364 -13.71 6.07 -20.47
CA LEU A 364 -14.79 5.62 -21.36
C LEU A 364 -16.15 5.61 -20.65
N THR A 365 -16.18 5.23 -19.37
CA THR A 365 -17.43 5.18 -18.59
C THR A 365 -17.85 6.56 -18.07
N SER A 366 -16.90 7.46 -17.84
CA SER A 366 -17.20 8.84 -17.41
C SER A 366 -17.63 9.73 -18.58
N ALA A 367 -17.02 9.57 -19.77
CA ALA A 367 -17.42 10.27 -20.99
C ALA A 367 -18.79 9.83 -21.52
N ALA A 368 -19.21 8.58 -21.28
CA ALA A 368 -20.56 8.13 -21.60
C ALA A 368 -21.66 8.85 -20.78
N GLY A 369 -21.30 9.51 -19.66
CA GLY A 369 -22.20 10.32 -18.83
C GLY A 369 -22.05 11.84 -19.01
N ALA A 370 -20.99 12.32 -19.68
CA ALA A 370 -20.72 13.74 -19.89
C ALA A 370 -20.26 13.98 -21.33
N GLY A 371 -21.08 14.68 -22.12
CA GLY A 371 -20.83 14.98 -23.53
C GLY A 371 -19.36 15.33 -23.83
N VAL A 372 -18.80 14.66 -24.82
CA VAL A 372 -17.39 14.62 -25.20
C VAL A 372 -16.75 16.01 -25.24
N ARG A 373 -15.83 16.32 -24.31
CA ARG A 373 -14.86 17.41 -24.48
C ARG A 373 -13.66 16.88 -25.26
N ARG A 374 -13.54 17.28 -26.52
CA ARG A 374 -12.35 16.99 -27.36
C ARG A 374 -11.20 17.90 -26.96
N TRP A 375 -9.99 17.33 -26.93
CA TRP A 375 -8.74 18.02 -26.67
C TRP A 375 -8.08 18.45 -27.98
N THR A 376 -7.63 19.71 -28.03
CA THR A 376 -6.80 20.29 -29.09
C THR A 376 -5.80 21.27 -28.46
N ALA A 377 -4.70 20.79 -27.87
CA ALA A 377 -3.57 21.66 -27.52
C ALA A 377 -2.28 20.85 -27.34
N PRO A 378 -1.17 21.12 -28.04
CA PRO A 378 0.08 20.39 -27.84
C PRO A 378 0.69 20.65 -26.44
N LEU A 379 1.47 19.67 -25.94
CA LEU A 379 2.34 19.84 -24.77
C LEU A 379 3.32 20.98 -25.06
N TYR A 380 3.18 22.11 -24.36
CA TYR A 380 4.09 23.25 -24.50
C TYR A 380 5.47 22.86 -23.96
N ARG A 381 6.49 22.95 -24.82
CA ARG A 381 7.89 22.84 -24.43
C ARG A 381 8.35 24.18 -23.85
N GLU A 382 9.20 24.13 -22.85
CA GLU A 382 9.73 25.30 -22.11
C GLU A 382 10.70 26.19 -22.93
N ASN A 383 10.74 26.05 -24.26
CA ASN A 383 11.61 26.84 -25.16
C ASN A 383 10.86 27.83 -26.08
N ASP A 384 9.54 27.98 -25.96
CA ASP A 384 8.76 28.96 -26.74
C ASP A 384 8.43 30.22 -25.91
N ILE A 385 9.46 30.85 -25.32
CA ILE A 385 9.38 32.25 -24.86
C ILE A 385 10.21 33.07 -25.84
N SER A 386 9.52 33.69 -26.79
CA SER A 386 10.12 34.62 -27.75
C SER A 386 10.78 35.79 -27.02
N MET A 387 12.02 36.08 -27.40
CA MET A 387 12.72 37.31 -27.05
C MET A 387 11.89 38.53 -27.48
N VAL A 388 11.57 39.39 -26.53
CA VAL A 388 11.20 40.78 -26.82
C VAL A 388 12.52 41.56 -26.99
N PRO A 389 12.71 42.32 -28.08
CA PRO A 389 13.92 43.12 -28.24
C PRO A 389 13.94 44.26 -27.21
N LYS A 390 15.14 44.58 -26.72
CA LYS A 390 15.42 45.88 -26.11
C LYS A 390 15.24 46.95 -27.20
N GLU A 391 14.42 47.96 -26.93
CA GLU A 391 14.52 49.25 -27.59
C GLU A 391 14.95 50.31 -26.57
N ASP A 392 15.81 51.18 -27.07
CA ASP A 392 16.55 52.24 -26.39
C ASP A 392 15.67 53.42 -25.96
N SER A 393 15.91 53.93 -24.74
CA SER A 393 16.00 55.36 -24.33
C SER A 393 15.94 55.48 -22.82
#